data_AF-A0AA41T0A8-F1
#
_entry.id   AF-A0AA41T0A8-F1
#
_cell.length_a   1.000
_cell.length_b   1.000
_cell.length_c   1.000
_cell.angle_alpha   90.00
_cell.angle_beta   90.00
_cell.angle_gamma   90.00
#
_symmetry.space_group_name_H-M   'P 1'
#
loop_
_entity.id
_entity.type
_entity.pdbx_description
1 polymer ?
#
loop_
_entity_poly.entity_id
_entity_poly.type
_entity_poly.pdbx_seq_one_letter_code
_entity_poly.pdbx_strand_id
1 'polypeptide(L)'
;MVIATKYALSPIKQDVKKGKFPYLANLFPYKGCIWNYGAIPQTWEDPGHSDKHTGCCGDNNPIDVCETGSKVCTRAEIIRVNILGLLVMIDKGETDRKVIAINVDGPDAANYNDINDVKWLKPSYLVATVDWFRRYKFPDGKQI
;
A
#
# COMPACT_ATOMS: atom_id res chain seq x y z
N MET A 1 1.70 10.42 -3.01
CA MET A 1 0.75 10.86 -4.07
C MET A 1 -0.46 9.95 -3.98
N VAL A 2 -1.64 10.43 -4.34
CA VAL A 2 -2.91 9.69 -4.21
C VAL A 2 -3.79 9.92 -5.44
N ILE A 3 -4.67 8.97 -5.73
CA ILE A 3 -5.76 9.13 -6.71
C ILE A 3 -6.82 10.05 -6.09
N ALA A 4 -7.09 11.19 -6.73
CA ALA A 4 -8.01 12.18 -6.18
C ALA A 4 -9.47 11.86 -6.54
N THR A 5 -10.07 10.92 -5.82
CA THR A 5 -11.43 10.38 -6.08
C THR A 5 -12.56 11.43 -6.10
N LYS A 6 -12.34 12.60 -5.49
CA LYS A 6 -13.32 13.71 -5.45
C LYS A 6 -13.27 14.65 -6.67
N TYR A 7 -12.36 14.42 -7.61
CA TYR A 7 -12.18 15.27 -8.79
C TYR A 7 -12.59 14.50 -10.04
N ALA A 8 -13.12 15.21 -11.03
CA ALA A 8 -13.42 14.62 -12.32
C ALA A 8 -12.17 13.94 -12.90
N LEU A 9 -12.34 12.72 -13.44
CA LEU A 9 -11.28 11.87 -13.99
C LEU A 9 -10.21 11.42 -12.98
N SER A 10 -10.43 11.64 -11.68
CA SER A 10 -9.60 11.11 -10.58
C SER A 10 -8.08 11.28 -10.77
N PRO A 11 -7.56 12.50 -11.02
CA PRO A 11 -6.13 12.71 -11.26
C PRO A 11 -5.27 12.31 -10.06
N ILE A 12 -4.03 11.88 -10.33
CA ILE A 12 -3.04 11.65 -9.27
C ILE A 12 -2.44 12.97 -8.82
N LYS A 13 -2.54 13.27 -7.52
CA LYS A 13 -2.01 14.51 -6.93
C LYS A 13 -1.29 14.26 -5.60
N GLN A 14 -0.56 15.25 -5.13
CA GLN A 14 -0.03 15.21 -3.78
C GLN A 14 -1.17 15.45 -2.81
N ASP A 15 -1.21 14.65 -1.74
CA ASP A 15 -2.16 14.87 -0.66
C ASP A 15 -1.86 16.21 0.02
N VAL A 16 -2.88 16.89 0.53
CA VAL A 16 -2.76 18.18 1.21
C VAL A 16 -3.44 18.07 2.55
N LYS A 17 -2.66 18.07 3.64
CA LYS A 17 -3.16 18.00 5.01
C LYS A 17 -2.89 19.33 5.71
N LYS A 18 -3.95 20.00 6.17
CA LYS A 18 -3.88 21.30 6.87
C LYS A 18 -3.05 22.35 6.10
N GLY A 19 -3.23 22.43 4.78
CA GLY A 19 -2.50 23.36 3.91
C GLY A 19 -1.02 23.03 3.69
N LYS A 20 -0.53 21.90 4.22
CA LYS A 20 0.83 21.41 4.00
C LYS A 20 0.83 20.21 3.05
N PHE A 21 1.92 20.06 2.33
CA PHE A 21 2.22 18.91 1.49
C PHE A 21 3.01 17.88 2.31
N PRO A 22 2.36 16.90 2.97
CA PRO A 22 3.07 15.89 3.72
C PRO A 22 4.02 15.11 2.81
N TYR A 23 5.22 14.87 3.32
CA TYR A 23 6.16 13.88 2.82
C TYR A 23 6.27 12.77 3.85
N LEU A 24 6.40 11.53 3.38
CA LEU A 24 6.72 10.40 4.25
C LEU A 24 8.11 10.63 4.86
N ALA A 25 8.20 10.57 6.18
CA ALA A 25 9.47 10.61 6.88
C ALA A 25 10.27 9.32 6.63
N ASN A 26 11.60 9.42 6.67
CA ASN A 26 12.45 8.23 6.72
C ASN A 26 12.37 7.64 8.13
N LEU A 27 12.12 6.34 8.21
CA LEU A 27 12.07 5.60 9.46
C LEU A 27 13.19 4.61 9.47
N PHE A 28 14.23 4.80 10.29
CA PHE A 28 15.32 3.81 10.35
C PHE A 28 14.76 2.38 10.54
N PRO A 29 15.17 1.40 9.71
CA PRO A 29 16.22 1.45 8.66
C PRO A 29 15.72 1.79 7.24
N TYR A 30 14.46 2.15 7.07
CA TYR A 30 13.76 2.42 5.82
C TYR A 30 13.93 3.85 5.30
N LYS A 31 13.95 3.99 3.97
CA LYS A 31 13.95 5.28 3.27
C LYS A 31 12.65 5.42 2.48
N GLY A 32 11.81 6.38 2.84
CA GLY A 32 10.52 6.60 2.21
C GLY A 32 9.61 5.36 2.22
N CYS A 33 8.86 5.17 1.13
CA CYS A 33 8.13 3.93 0.89
C CYS A 33 9.08 2.85 0.38
N ILE A 34 8.96 1.64 0.90
CA ILE A 34 9.87 0.51 0.56
C ILE A 34 9.30 -0.41 -0.54
N TRP A 35 8.25 0.05 -1.23
CA TRP A 35 7.60 -0.57 -2.39
C TRP A 35 7.33 0.45 -3.48
N ASN A 36 6.99 -0.03 -4.67
CA ASN A 36 6.12 0.76 -5.55
C ASN A 36 4.71 0.71 -4.96
N TYR A 37 4.18 1.87 -4.56
CA TYR A 37 2.89 1.98 -3.87
C TYR A 37 1.83 2.59 -4.78
N GLY A 38 0.66 1.98 -4.82
CA GLY A 38 -0.47 2.41 -5.64
C GLY A 38 -1.76 1.76 -5.18
N ALA A 39 -2.72 1.64 -6.09
CA ALA A 39 -4.02 1.04 -5.81
C ALA A 39 -4.57 0.29 -7.04
N ILE A 40 -5.54 -0.60 -6.83
CA ILE A 40 -6.22 -1.33 -7.91
C ILE A 40 -7.38 -0.49 -8.43
N PRO A 41 -7.43 -0.12 -9.73
CA PRO A 41 -8.57 0.61 -10.28
C PRO A 41 -9.85 -0.22 -10.19
N GLN A 42 -11.01 0.45 -10.18
CA GLN A 42 -12.33 -0.19 -10.08
C GLN A 42 -12.55 -1.02 -8.78
N THR A 43 -11.84 -0.66 -7.71
CA THR A 43 -12.07 -1.18 -6.36
C THR A 43 -12.44 -0.04 -5.41
N TRP A 44 -13.10 -0.38 -4.30
CA TRP A 44 -13.47 0.58 -3.25
C TRP A 44 -13.61 -0.14 -1.91
N GLU A 45 -12.92 0.35 -0.89
CA GLU A 45 -13.08 -0.01 0.51
C GLU A 45 -14.29 0.71 1.12
N ASP A 46 -15.47 0.09 1.05
CA ASP A 46 -16.74 0.74 1.34
C ASP A 46 -16.84 1.18 2.83
N PRO A 47 -16.97 2.49 3.11
CA PRO A 47 -17.10 3.00 4.49
C PRO A 47 -18.44 2.64 5.16
N GLY A 48 -19.44 2.17 4.39
CA GLY A 48 -20.70 1.65 4.90
C GLY A 48 -20.67 0.16 5.23
N HIS A 49 -19.60 -0.55 4.87
CA HIS A 49 -19.49 -2.00 5.04
C HIS A 49 -18.52 -2.37 6.16
N SER A 50 -19.02 -2.99 7.23
CA SER A 50 -18.17 -3.53 8.30
C SER A 50 -17.59 -4.89 7.91
N ASP A 51 -16.27 -4.97 7.82
CA ASP A 51 -15.54 -6.20 7.55
C ASP A 51 -15.53 -7.13 8.78
N LYS A 52 -15.81 -8.42 8.55
CA LYS A 52 -15.98 -9.40 9.63
C LYS A 52 -14.68 -9.75 10.36
N HIS A 53 -13.52 -9.57 9.73
CA HIS A 53 -12.23 -9.94 10.30
C HIS A 53 -11.63 -8.81 11.15
N THR A 54 -11.91 -7.57 10.77
CA THR A 54 -11.41 -6.37 11.47
C THR A 54 -12.45 -5.75 12.40
N GLY A 55 -13.74 -5.94 12.14
CA GLY A 55 -14.83 -5.24 12.81
C GLY A 55 -14.95 -3.77 12.43
N CYS A 56 -14.18 -3.30 11.45
CA CYS A 56 -14.09 -1.91 11.02
C CYS A 56 -14.75 -1.72 9.65
N CYS A 57 -15.11 -0.47 9.31
CA CYS A 57 -15.54 -0.12 7.96
C CYS A 57 -14.35 0.24 7.07
N GLY A 58 -14.51 0.16 5.75
CA GLY A 58 -13.45 0.53 4.80
C GLY A 58 -13.02 2.00 4.88
N ASP A 59 -11.79 2.28 4.47
CA ASP A 59 -11.15 3.61 4.52
C ASP A 59 -11.60 4.59 3.42
N ASN A 60 -12.60 4.20 2.62
CA ASN A 60 -13.19 4.98 1.54
C ASN A 60 -12.23 5.31 0.38
N ASN A 61 -11.24 4.44 0.14
CA ASN A 61 -10.33 4.53 -1.01
C ASN A 61 -10.36 3.26 -1.87
N PRO A 62 -9.80 3.28 -3.09
CA PRO A 62 -9.48 2.06 -3.81
C PRO A 62 -8.47 1.22 -3.00
N ILE A 63 -8.53 -0.11 -3.14
CA ILE A 63 -7.66 -1.02 -2.40
C ILE A 63 -6.20 -0.75 -2.75
N ASP A 64 -5.37 -0.59 -1.71
CA ASP A 64 -3.95 -0.28 -1.85
C ASP A 64 -3.11 -1.50 -2.24
N VAL A 65 -2.01 -1.24 -2.94
CA VAL A 65 -1.06 -2.25 -3.42
C VAL A 65 0.37 -1.88 -3.07
N CYS A 66 1.09 -2.83 -2.51
CA CYS A 66 2.54 -2.83 -2.34
C CYS A 66 3.14 -3.76 -3.40
N GLU A 67 3.64 -3.20 -4.50
CA GLU A 67 4.34 -3.97 -5.54
C GLU A 67 5.82 -4.10 -5.14
N THR A 68 6.30 -5.35 -5.11
CA THR A 68 7.54 -5.72 -4.42
C THR A 68 8.72 -5.95 -5.37
N GLY A 69 8.55 -5.80 -6.68
CA GLY A 69 9.57 -6.02 -7.70
C GLY A 69 10.78 -5.08 -7.57
N SER A 70 11.84 -5.41 -8.30
CA SER A 70 13.11 -4.66 -8.25
C SER A 70 13.09 -3.38 -9.09
N LYS A 71 12.21 -3.29 -10.09
CA LYS A 71 12.05 -2.08 -10.94
C LYS A 71 11.36 -0.99 -10.12
N VAL A 72 11.98 0.18 -10.00
CA VAL A 72 11.29 1.38 -9.48
C VAL A 72 10.37 1.93 -10.56
N CYS A 73 9.08 1.96 -10.28
CA CYS A 73 8.07 2.43 -11.23
C CYS A 73 7.99 3.96 -11.25
N THR A 74 7.57 4.49 -12.39
CA THR A 74 7.24 5.91 -12.52
C THR A 74 5.86 6.20 -11.92
N ARG A 75 5.65 7.43 -11.45
CA ARG A 75 4.36 7.83 -10.90
C ARG A 75 3.28 7.73 -11.99
N ALA A 76 2.14 7.14 -11.63
CA ALA A 76 0.99 6.89 -12.51
C ALA A 76 1.22 5.79 -13.57
N GLU A 77 2.32 5.05 -13.50
CA GLU A 77 2.52 3.88 -14.36
C GLU A 77 1.43 2.84 -14.09
N ILE A 78 0.81 2.35 -15.16
CA ILE A 78 -0.15 1.25 -15.10
C ILE A 78 0.62 -0.03 -15.42
N ILE A 79 0.73 -0.91 -14.43
CA ILE A 79 1.46 -2.17 -14.54
C ILE A 79 0.52 -3.35 -14.31
N ARG A 80 0.86 -4.50 -14.89
CA ARG A 80 0.21 -5.77 -14.59
C ARG A 80 0.95 -6.43 -13.44
N VAL A 81 0.20 -6.98 -12.49
CA VAL A 81 0.78 -7.62 -11.31
C VAL A 81 0.13 -8.97 -11.05
N ASN A 82 0.91 -9.90 -10.50
CA ASN A 82 0.39 -11.08 -9.83
C ASN A 82 0.17 -10.76 -8.35
N ILE A 83 -1.01 -11.12 -7.82
CA ILE A 83 -1.33 -10.97 -6.40
C ILE A 83 -0.73 -12.15 -5.65
N LEU A 84 0.06 -11.87 -4.62
CA LEU A 84 0.74 -12.88 -3.81
C LEU A 84 0.10 -13.05 -2.43
N GLY A 85 -0.50 -11.99 -1.89
CA GLY A 85 -1.15 -12.05 -0.58
C GLY A 85 -1.77 -10.72 -0.17
N LEU A 86 -2.24 -10.67 1.07
CA LEU A 86 -2.96 -9.54 1.63
C LEU A 86 -2.50 -9.28 3.06
N LEU A 87 -2.14 -8.03 3.36
CA LEU A 87 -2.01 -7.53 4.72
C LEU A 87 -3.26 -6.71 5.05
N VAL A 88 -3.94 -7.05 6.14
CA VAL A 88 -5.11 -6.31 6.61
C VAL A 88 -4.68 -5.43 7.78
N MET A 89 -4.62 -4.12 7.55
CA MET A 89 -4.30 -3.13 8.57
C MET A 89 -5.59 -2.52 9.10
N ILE A 90 -5.59 -2.16 10.38
CA ILE A 90 -6.58 -1.24 10.94
C ILE A 90 -5.87 0.11 11.09
N ASP A 91 -6.31 1.11 10.34
CA ASP A 91 -5.75 2.46 10.38
C ASP A 91 -6.78 3.39 11.01
N LYS A 92 -6.57 3.77 12.28
CA LYS A 92 -7.47 4.66 13.01
C LYS A 92 -8.95 4.21 13.04
N GLY A 93 -9.17 2.91 13.11
CA GLY A 93 -10.50 2.30 13.16
C GLY A 93 -11.12 2.03 11.79
N GLU A 94 -10.38 2.22 10.71
CA GLU A 94 -10.79 1.88 9.34
C GLU A 94 -10.03 0.63 8.87
N THR A 95 -10.72 -0.24 8.13
CA THR A 95 -10.13 -1.39 7.44
C THR A 95 -9.35 -0.87 6.23
N ASP A 96 -8.05 -1.13 6.24
CA ASP A 96 -7.12 -0.63 5.24
C ASP A 96 -6.29 -1.80 4.68
N ARG A 97 -6.74 -2.36 3.56
CA ARG A 97 -6.12 -3.55 2.95
C ARG A 97 -4.92 -3.17 2.08
N LYS A 98 -3.79 -3.84 2.29
CA LYS A 98 -2.57 -3.73 1.47
C LYS A 98 -2.35 -5.05 0.73
N VAL A 99 -2.66 -5.06 -0.57
CA VAL A 99 -2.36 -6.18 -1.45
C VAL A 99 -0.84 -6.26 -1.64
N ILE A 100 -0.26 -7.43 -1.44
CA ILE A 100 1.15 -7.70 -1.74
C ILE A 100 1.20 -8.30 -3.15
N ALA A 101 1.94 -7.65 -4.04
CA ALA A 101 1.97 -8.02 -5.45
C ALA A 101 3.38 -7.97 -6.05
N ILE A 102 3.52 -8.52 -7.24
CA ILE A 102 4.75 -8.43 -8.05
C ILE A 102 4.41 -8.13 -9.51
N ASN A 103 5.18 -7.24 -10.14
CA ASN A 103 5.06 -6.94 -11.55
C ASN A 103 5.34 -8.19 -12.40
N VAL A 104 4.40 -8.55 -13.28
CA VAL A 104 4.49 -9.75 -14.14
C VAL A 104 5.62 -9.66 -15.17
N ASP A 105 6.01 -8.44 -15.53
CA ASP A 105 7.09 -8.16 -16.48
C ASP A 105 8.45 -8.03 -15.77
N GLY A 106 8.50 -8.27 -14.45
CA GLY A 106 9.73 -8.28 -13.67
C GLY A 106 10.57 -9.55 -13.89
N PRO A 107 11.91 -9.47 -13.79
CA PRO A 107 12.80 -10.60 -14.08
C PRO A 107 12.56 -11.82 -13.18
N ASP A 108 12.12 -11.59 -11.94
CA ASP A 108 11.89 -12.65 -10.96
C ASP A 108 10.43 -13.07 -10.83
N ALA A 109 9.52 -12.50 -11.63
CA ALA A 109 8.07 -12.67 -11.44
C ALA A 109 7.62 -14.14 -11.42
N ALA A 110 8.24 -14.98 -12.26
CA ALA A 110 7.93 -16.41 -12.35
C ALA A 110 8.25 -17.19 -11.06
N ASN A 111 9.10 -16.64 -10.18
CA ASN A 111 9.48 -17.28 -8.92
C ASN A 111 8.49 -17.00 -7.77
N TYR A 112 7.49 -16.13 -7.99
CA TYR A 112 6.52 -15.75 -6.96
C TYR A 112 5.10 -16.10 -7.39
N ASN A 113 4.51 -17.07 -6.69
CA ASN A 113 3.16 -17.56 -6.93
C ASN A 113 2.29 -17.42 -5.67
N ASP A 114 2.90 -17.39 -4.48
CA ASP A 114 2.23 -17.24 -3.19
C ASP A 114 3.05 -16.34 -2.24
N ILE A 115 2.43 -15.87 -1.16
CA ILE A 115 3.06 -15.07 -0.10
C ILE A 115 4.23 -15.80 0.55
N ASN A 116 4.20 -17.14 0.57
CA ASN A 116 5.30 -17.96 1.06
C ASN A 116 6.57 -17.76 0.24
N ASP A 117 6.46 -17.57 -1.09
CA ASP A 117 7.62 -17.31 -1.94
C ASP A 117 8.27 -15.97 -1.58
N VAL A 118 7.47 -14.96 -1.22
CA VAL A 118 7.98 -13.68 -0.71
C VAL A 118 8.77 -13.90 0.59
N LYS A 119 8.25 -14.72 1.51
CA LYS A 119 8.91 -15.03 2.78
C LYS A 119 10.26 -15.72 2.58
N TRP A 120 10.36 -16.63 1.62
CA TRP A 120 11.57 -17.41 1.35
C TRP A 120 12.60 -16.67 0.50
N LEU A 121 12.16 -16.04 -0.59
CA LEU A 121 13.04 -15.34 -1.55
C LEU A 121 13.45 -13.95 -1.06
N LYS A 122 12.64 -13.32 -0.18
CA LYS A 122 12.94 -12.03 0.44
C LYS A 122 12.82 -12.13 1.98
N PRO A 123 13.79 -12.78 2.65
CA PRO A 123 13.77 -12.90 4.09
C PRO A 123 13.59 -11.54 4.79
N SER A 124 12.76 -11.52 5.82
CA SER A 124 12.40 -10.32 6.60
C SER A 124 11.59 -9.23 5.87
N TYR A 125 11.32 -9.36 4.57
CA TYR A 125 10.64 -8.30 3.82
C TYR A 125 9.18 -8.09 4.28
N LEU A 126 8.45 -9.17 4.54
CA LEU A 126 7.10 -9.08 5.10
C LEU A 126 7.09 -8.53 6.53
N VAL A 127 8.13 -8.84 7.32
CA VAL A 127 8.29 -8.29 8.68
C VAL A 127 8.54 -6.79 8.60
N ALA A 128 9.42 -6.35 7.70
CA ALA A 128 9.66 -4.94 7.42
C ALA A 128 8.40 -4.22 6.91
N THR A 129 7.56 -4.91 6.14
CA THR A 129 6.28 -4.39 5.67
C THR A 129 5.35 -4.04 6.82
N VAL A 130 5.13 -4.99 7.72
CA VAL A 130 4.28 -4.80 8.90
C VAL A 130 4.86 -3.71 9.81
N ASP A 131 6.17 -3.75 10.04
CA ASP A 131 6.84 -2.77 10.90
C ASP A 131 6.79 -1.34 10.32
N TRP A 132 6.94 -1.18 9.00
CA TRP A 132 6.79 0.11 8.34
C TRP A 132 5.38 0.68 8.53
N PHE A 133 4.33 -0.11 8.25
CA PHE A 133 2.94 0.31 8.40
C PHE A 133 2.55 0.59 9.86
N ARG A 134 3.21 -0.03 10.84
CA ARG A 134 3.00 0.29 12.27
C ARG A 134 3.64 1.62 12.69
N ARG A 135 4.69 2.08 12.02
CA ARG A 135 5.50 3.22 12.46
C ARG A 135 5.39 4.46 11.59
N TYR A 136 4.92 4.36 10.34
CA TYR A 136 5.01 5.45 9.34
C TYR A 136 4.35 6.78 9.75
N LYS A 137 3.38 6.73 10.66
CA LYS A 137 2.69 7.92 11.19
C LYS A 137 3.25 8.43 12.53
N PHE A 138 4.23 7.76 13.14
CA PHE A 138 4.82 8.21 14.41
C PHE A 138 5.50 9.58 14.30
N PRO A 139 6.28 9.89 13.24
CA PRO A 139 6.88 11.21 13.09
C PRO A 139 5.85 12.35 12.96
N ASP A 140 4.62 12.03 12.56
CA ASP A 140 3.49 12.96 12.49
C ASP A 140 2.78 13.14 13.86
N GLY A 141 3.27 12.50 14.93
CA GLY A 141 2.65 12.52 16.25
C GLY A 141 1.33 11.74 16.35
N LYS A 142 1.08 10.82 15.42
CA LYS A 142 -0.13 10.00 15.40
C LYS A 142 0.18 8.60 15.91
N GLN A 143 -0.66 8.09 16.80
CA GLN A 143 -0.74 6.65 17.07
C GLN A 143 -1.59 6.00 15.97
N ILE A 144 -1.22 4.78 15.60
CA ILE A 144 -1.91 3.93 14.62
C ILE A 144 -2.76 2.94 15.39
#